data_AF-A0A7C1US96-F1
#
_entry.id   AF-A0A7C1US96-F1
#
_cell.length_a   1.000
_cell.length_b   1.000
_cell.length_c   1.000
_cell.angle_alpha   90.00
_cell.angle_beta   90.00
_cell.angle_gamma   90.00
#
_symmetry.space_group_name_H-M   'P 1'
#
loop_
_entity.id
_entity.type
_entity.pdbx_description
1 polymer ?
#
loop_
_entity_poly.entity_id
_entity_poly.type
_entity_poly.pdbx_seq_one_letter_code
_entity_poly.pdbx_strand_id
1 'polypeptide(L)'
;MTIIVSKNRSNARVVKPAGFDEEKSLQEYIYENPESIPIYELREDKKLLILKKEFPTNSGPIDAVAIDKDGEIYIIGTKLYKNPDKRTVIAQALDYGAALWAHQIDFSSFLKIIEKEMQDKFGMSFEAKAKEFFELQDESIDILKSSIENN
;
A
#
# COMPACT_ATOMS: atom_id res chain seq x y z
N MET A 1 21.45 9.20 11.81
CA MET A 1 22.00 7.84 11.68
C MET A 1 23.03 7.83 10.55
N THR A 2 24.19 7.18 10.73
CA THR A 2 25.24 7.09 9.69
C THR A 2 25.24 5.68 9.12
N ILE A 3 25.01 5.54 7.81
CA ILE A 3 25.07 4.25 7.11
C ILE A 3 26.40 4.16 6.38
N ILE A 4 27.14 3.08 6.61
CA ILE A 4 28.40 2.78 5.92
C ILE A 4 28.21 1.49 5.13
N VAL A 5 28.46 1.53 3.82
CA VAL A 5 28.36 0.35 2.94
C VAL A 5 29.75 -0.02 2.44
N SER A 6 30.10 -1.30 2.54
CA SER A 6 31.34 -1.88 2.00
C SER A 6 31.00 -3.10 1.14
N LYS A 7 31.66 -3.23 -0.01
CA LYS A 7 31.53 -4.40 -0.88
C LYS A 7 32.79 -5.25 -0.76
N ASN A 8 32.62 -6.54 -0.45
CA ASN A 8 33.75 -7.48 -0.27
C ASN A 8 34.84 -6.96 0.70
N ARG A 9 34.44 -6.34 1.81
CA ARG A 9 35.33 -5.76 2.83
C ARG A 9 36.31 -4.70 2.32
N SER A 10 36.05 -4.13 1.14
CA SER A 10 36.83 -3.02 0.57
C SER A 10 35.89 -1.87 0.20
N ASN A 11 36.46 -0.70 -0.08
CA ASN A 11 35.73 0.49 -0.56
C ASN A 11 34.56 0.92 0.35
N ALA A 12 34.79 0.97 1.67
CA ALA A 12 33.79 1.48 2.60
C ALA A 12 33.48 2.95 2.28
N ARG A 13 32.20 3.26 2.08
CA ARG A 13 31.73 4.63 1.85
C ARG A 13 30.58 4.97 2.78
N VAL A 14 30.57 6.21 3.26
CA VAL A 14 29.42 6.78 3.94
C VAL A 14 28.34 7.04 2.90
N VAL A 15 27.15 6.53 3.15
CA VAL A 15 25.97 6.81 2.34
C VAL A 15 25.24 7.98 3.00
N LYS A 16 25.05 9.06 2.23
CA LYS A 16 24.24 10.20 2.67
C LYS A 16 22.77 9.93 2.39
N PRO A 17 21.85 10.43 3.24
CA PRO A 17 20.43 10.42 2.92
C PRO A 17 20.19 11.12 1.57
N ALA A 18 19.35 10.51 0.75
CA ALA A 18 18.84 11.10 -0.48
C ALA A 18 17.31 11.16 -0.37
N GLY A 19 16.73 12.26 -0.84
CA GLY A 19 15.27 12.38 -0.98
C GLY A 19 14.81 11.95 -2.37
N PHE A 20 13.52 12.15 -2.61
CA PHE A 20 12.90 11.96 -3.92
C PHE A 20 12.69 13.31 -4.60
N ASP A 21 13.03 13.40 -5.88
CA ASP A 21 12.82 14.61 -6.67
C ASP A 21 11.39 14.69 -7.25
N GLU A 22 10.74 13.55 -7.45
CA GLU A 22 9.39 13.45 -8.03
C GLU A 22 8.48 12.56 -7.17
N GLU A 23 7.20 12.94 -7.06
CA GLU A 23 6.18 12.15 -6.33
C GLU A 23 6.04 10.75 -6.94
N LYS A 24 6.12 10.64 -8.27
CA LYS A 24 6.09 9.35 -8.97
C LYS A 24 7.20 8.39 -8.54
N SER A 25 8.42 8.92 -8.33
CA SER A 25 9.55 8.11 -7.86
C SER A 25 9.35 7.62 -6.42
N LEU A 26 8.74 8.45 -5.57
CA LEU A 26 8.36 8.06 -4.22
C LEU A 26 7.25 7.00 -4.24
N GLN A 27 6.21 7.19 -5.05
CA GLN A 27 5.14 6.23 -5.25
C GLN A 27 5.67 4.86 -5.68
N GLU A 28 6.54 4.82 -6.70
CA GLU A 28 7.15 3.57 -7.17
C GLU A 28 7.97 2.90 -6.07
N TYR A 29 8.75 3.68 -5.31
CA TYR A 29 9.55 3.15 -4.23
C TYR A 29 8.70 2.52 -3.12
N ILE A 30 7.63 3.20 -2.69
CA ILE A 30 6.68 2.69 -1.69
C ILE A 30 5.99 1.42 -2.21
N TYR A 31 5.63 1.39 -3.49
CA TYR A 31 4.98 0.25 -4.10
C TYR A 31 5.88 -1.01 -4.07
N GLU A 32 7.15 -0.85 -4.42
CA GLU A 32 8.13 -1.95 -4.45
C GLU A 32 8.70 -2.31 -3.06
N ASN A 33 8.59 -1.40 -2.09
CA ASN A 33 9.13 -1.57 -0.73
C ASN A 33 8.09 -1.14 0.31
N PRO A 34 6.93 -1.79 0.42
CA PRO A 34 5.86 -1.37 1.32
C PRO A 34 6.26 -1.39 2.80
N GLU A 35 7.25 -2.19 3.19
CA GLU A 35 7.86 -2.21 4.52
C GLU A 35 8.58 -0.92 4.91
N SER A 36 8.83 -0.04 3.93
CA SER A 36 9.35 1.31 4.19
C SER A 36 8.31 2.22 4.87
N ILE A 37 7.02 1.87 4.80
CA ILE A 37 5.97 2.52 5.60
C ILE A 37 6.03 1.93 7.01
N PRO A 38 6.33 2.73 8.05
CA PRO A 38 6.54 2.22 9.40
C PRO A 38 5.20 2.01 10.13
N ILE A 39 4.32 1.17 9.57
CA ILE A 39 3.00 0.91 10.16
C ILE A 39 3.09 0.29 11.55
N TYR A 40 4.20 -0.40 11.84
CA TYR A 40 4.52 -0.95 13.15
C TYR A 40 4.60 0.10 14.27
N GLU A 41 4.85 1.37 13.94
CA GLU A 41 4.82 2.47 14.92
C GLU A 41 3.39 2.81 15.36
N LEU A 42 2.40 2.50 14.53
CA LEU A 42 0.98 2.67 14.85
C LEU A 42 0.38 1.38 15.43
N ARG A 43 0.77 0.23 14.88
CA ARG A 43 0.29 -1.11 15.29
C ARG A 43 1.38 -2.16 15.08
N GLU A 44 1.98 -2.64 16.17
CA GLU A 44 3.22 -3.44 16.19
C GLU A 44 3.20 -4.71 15.31
N ASP A 45 2.04 -5.35 15.13
CA ASP A 45 1.90 -6.63 14.43
C ASP A 45 1.40 -6.49 12.98
N LYS A 46 1.27 -5.25 12.47
CA LYS A 46 0.72 -5.01 11.14
C LYS A 46 1.82 -4.98 10.06
N LYS A 47 1.48 -5.59 8.94
CA LYS A 47 2.22 -5.52 7.68
C LYS A 47 1.23 -5.16 6.58
N LEU A 48 1.70 -4.45 5.56
CA LEU A 48 0.87 -4.02 4.44
C LEU A 48 1.09 -4.93 3.24
N LEU A 49 0.03 -5.60 2.80
CA LEU A 49 -0.04 -6.21 1.48
C LEU A 49 -0.59 -5.16 0.51
N ILE A 50 0.23 -4.65 -0.40
CA ILE A 50 -0.25 -3.74 -1.43
C ILE A 50 -1.11 -4.52 -2.43
N LEU A 51 -2.38 -4.13 -2.53
CA LEU A 51 -3.34 -4.75 -3.42
C LEU A 51 -3.26 -4.20 -4.83
N LYS A 52 -3.04 -2.88 -4.96
CA LYS A 52 -2.95 -2.22 -6.27
C LYS A 52 -2.26 -0.87 -6.18
N LYS A 53 -1.41 -0.58 -7.18
CA LYS A 53 -0.88 0.76 -7.49
C LYS A 53 -1.85 1.49 -8.43
N GLU A 54 -2.01 2.80 -8.26
CA GLU A 54 -2.92 3.63 -9.07
C GLU A 54 -4.34 3.05 -9.09
N PHE A 55 -4.90 2.81 -7.90
CA PHE A 55 -6.24 2.26 -7.78
C PHE A 55 -7.27 3.29 -8.30
N PRO A 56 -8.11 2.93 -9.29
CA PRO A 56 -8.96 3.90 -9.98
C PRO A 56 -10.12 4.37 -9.08
N THR A 57 -10.34 5.69 -9.03
CA THR A 57 -11.52 6.31 -8.42
C THR A 57 -12.01 7.49 -9.26
N ASN A 58 -13.22 7.98 -8.97
CA ASN A 58 -13.77 9.16 -9.62
C ASN A 58 -13.05 10.47 -9.23
N SER A 59 -12.30 10.47 -8.13
CA SER A 59 -11.48 11.59 -7.65
C SER A 59 -10.03 11.53 -8.15
N GLY A 60 -9.74 10.62 -9.09
CA GLY A 60 -8.40 10.30 -9.56
C GLY A 60 -7.85 9.01 -8.93
N PRO A 61 -6.72 8.50 -9.43
CA PRO A 61 -6.14 7.28 -8.89
C PRO A 61 -5.62 7.51 -7.47
N ILE A 62 -5.82 6.53 -6.59
CA ILE A 62 -5.12 6.42 -5.31
C ILE A 62 -3.74 5.84 -5.60
N ASP A 63 -2.68 6.43 -5.04
CA ASP A 63 -1.30 6.02 -5.34
C ASP A 63 -1.07 4.53 -5.05
N ALA A 64 -1.52 4.05 -3.88
CA ALA A 64 -1.62 2.63 -3.57
C ALA A 64 -2.76 2.32 -2.57
N VAL A 65 -3.39 1.17 -2.76
CA VAL A 65 -4.34 0.58 -1.79
C VAL A 65 -3.72 -0.69 -1.22
N ALA A 66 -3.78 -0.85 0.09
CA ALA A 66 -3.24 -1.99 0.82
C ALA A 66 -4.21 -2.52 1.87
N ILE A 67 -3.93 -3.71 2.37
CA ILE A 67 -4.60 -4.29 3.55
C ILE A 67 -3.59 -4.82 4.54
N ASP A 68 -4.04 -5.05 5.76
CA ASP A 68 -3.32 -5.90 6.72
C ASP A 68 -4.05 -7.24 6.96
N LYS A 69 -3.47 -8.07 7.83
CA LYS A 69 -3.97 -9.42 8.16
C LYS A 69 -5.37 -9.45 8.79
N ASP A 70 -5.84 -8.33 9.33
CA ASP A 70 -7.17 -8.21 9.95
C ASP A 70 -8.18 -7.64 8.94
N GLY A 71 -7.78 -7.37 7.69
CA GLY A 71 -8.65 -6.85 6.64
C GLY A 71 -8.91 -5.35 6.74
N GLU A 72 -8.16 -4.59 7.53
CA GLU A 72 -8.23 -3.12 7.53
C GLU A 72 -7.68 -2.57 6.21
N ILE A 73 -8.38 -1.61 5.60
CA ILE A 73 -8.00 -1.00 4.33
C ILE A 73 -7.13 0.24 4.57
N TYR A 74 -6.00 0.32 3.86
CA TYR A 74 -5.07 1.44 3.91
C TYR A 74 -5.04 2.15 2.55
N ILE A 75 -5.35 3.44 2.58
CA ILE A 75 -5.24 4.35 1.43
C ILE A 75 -3.90 5.08 1.58
N ILE A 76 -2.99 4.86 0.63
CA ILE A 76 -1.65 5.45 0.65
C ILE A 76 -1.58 6.52 -0.42
N GLY A 77 -1.19 7.73 -0.01
CA GLY A 77 -0.91 8.86 -0.89
C GLY A 77 0.49 9.40 -0.65
N THR A 78 1.22 9.68 -1.72
CA THR A 78 2.60 10.16 -1.69
C THR A 78 2.65 11.64 -2.04
N LYS A 79 3.35 12.42 -1.20
CA LYS A 79 3.52 13.86 -1.39
C LYS A 79 4.93 14.28 -0.99
N LEU A 80 5.53 15.13 -1.80
CA LEU A 80 6.82 15.74 -1.46
C LEU A 80 6.61 16.99 -0.61
N TYR A 81 7.52 17.24 0.34
CA TYR A 81 7.42 18.39 1.25
C TYR A 81 7.38 19.76 0.52
N LYS A 82 7.99 19.83 -0.67
CA LYS A 82 7.97 21.02 -1.53
C LYS A 82 6.58 21.36 -2.09
N ASN A 83 5.60 20.47 -1.97
CA ASN A 83 4.23 20.72 -2.38
C ASN A 83 3.54 21.63 -1.34
N PRO A 84 3.21 22.88 -1.70
CA PRO A 84 2.76 23.88 -0.73
C PRO A 84 1.31 23.66 -0.26
N ASP A 85 0.52 22.84 -0.96
CA ASP A 85 -0.92 22.71 -0.72
C ASP A 85 -1.28 21.50 0.14
N LYS A 86 -0.90 21.57 1.42
CA LYS A 86 -1.20 20.53 2.41
C LYS A 86 -2.70 20.36 2.69
N ARG A 87 -3.52 21.39 2.42
CA ARG A 87 -4.98 21.30 2.60
C ARG A 87 -5.60 20.42 1.52
N THR A 88 -5.14 20.55 0.28
CA THR A 88 -5.55 19.67 -0.82
C THR A 88 -5.16 18.21 -0.57
N VAL A 89 -4.04 17.94 0.11
CA VAL A 89 -3.67 16.55 0.49
C VAL A 89 -4.69 15.90 1.42
N ILE A 90 -5.16 16.63 2.44
CA ILE A 90 -6.16 16.11 3.39
C ILE A 90 -7.50 15.93 2.68
N ALA A 91 -7.93 16.91 1.88
CA ALA A 91 -9.16 16.81 1.10
C ALA A 91 -9.13 15.59 0.16
N GLN A 92 -8.01 15.39 -0.55
CA GLN A 92 -7.81 14.24 -1.44
C GLN A 92 -7.90 12.90 -0.69
N ALA A 93 -7.32 12.78 0.50
CA ALA A 93 -7.44 11.58 1.32
C ALA A 93 -8.89 11.29 1.73
N LEU A 94 -9.65 12.33 2.10
CA LEU A 94 -11.07 12.21 2.42
C LEU A 94 -11.91 11.84 1.18
N ASP A 95 -11.62 12.43 0.03
CA ASP A 95 -12.29 12.12 -1.24
C ASP A 95 -12.06 10.66 -1.66
N TYR A 96 -10.86 10.12 -1.42
CA TYR A 96 -10.58 8.70 -1.65
C TYR A 96 -11.34 7.78 -0.70
N GLY A 97 -11.36 8.11 0.61
CA GLY A 97 -12.17 7.38 1.58
C GLY A 97 -13.65 7.37 1.21
N ALA A 98 -14.18 8.52 0.80
CA ALA A 98 -15.55 8.65 0.32
C ALA A 98 -15.79 7.85 -0.98
N ALA A 99 -14.84 7.83 -1.92
CA ALA A 99 -14.98 7.06 -3.15
C ALA A 99 -15.02 5.54 -2.90
N LEU A 100 -14.25 5.04 -1.94
CA LEU A 100 -14.29 3.63 -1.54
C LEU A 100 -15.56 3.30 -0.72
N TRP A 101 -15.95 4.16 0.22
CA TRP A 101 -17.09 3.92 1.12
C TRP A 101 -18.45 4.11 0.42
N ALA A 102 -18.64 5.22 -0.29
CA ALA A 102 -19.97 5.75 -0.64
C ALA A 102 -20.68 5.02 -1.80
N HIS A 103 -20.57 3.70 -1.89
CA HIS A 103 -21.20 2.87 -2.92
C HIS A 103 -20.74 3.16 -4.36
N GLN A 104 -19.64 3.88 -4.58
CA GLN A 104 -19.14 4.13 -5.93
C GLN A 104 -18.42 2.92 -6.52
N ILE A 105 -17.85 2.06 -5.66
CA ILE A 105 -17.28 0.78 -6.02
C ILE A 105 -17.89 -0.26 -5.08
N ASP A 106 -18.74 -1.14 -5.60
CA ASP A 106 -19.22 -2.29 -4.82
C ASP A 106 -18.06 -3.26 -4.52
N PHE A 107 -18.18 -4.00 -3.42
CA PHE A 107 -17.15 -4.95 -2.98
C PHE A 107 -16.78 -5.97 -4.07
N SER A 108 -17.74 -6.42 -4.89
CA SER A 108 -17.45 -7.34 -6.00
C SER A 108 -16.59 -6.69 -7.08
N SER A 109 -16.85 -5.43 -7.42
CA SER A 109 -16.06 -4.64 -8.36
C SER A 109 -14.65 -4.38 -7.83
N PHE A 110 -14.54 -4.07 -6.53
CA PHE A 110 -13.26 -3.93 -5.82
C PHE A 110 -12.45 -5.24 -5.89
N LEU A 111 -13.06 -6.37 -5.53
CA LEU A 111 -12.40 -7.68 -5.60
C LEU A 111 -11.99 -8.05 -7.03
N LYS A 112 -12.81 -7.76 -8.05
CA LYS A 112 -12.43 -8.04 -9.46
C LYS A 112 -11.17 -7.29 -9.88
N ILE A 113 -11.03 -6.04 -9.45
CA ILE A 113 -9.84 -5.23 -9.74
C ILE A 113 -8.60 -5.86 -9.08
N ILE A 114 -8.73 -6.32 -7.83
CA ILE A 114 -7.64 -6.93 -7.08
C ILE A 114 -7.27 -8.29 -7.63
N GLU A 115 -8.25 -9.16 -7.89
CA GLU A 115 -8.02 -10.49 -8.47
C GLU A 115 -7.25 -10.39 -9.78
N LYS A 116 -7.63 -9.42 -10.64
CA LYS A 116 -6.88 -9.14 -11.86
C LYS A 116 -5.43 -8.73 -11.56
N GLU A 117 -5.22 -7.80 -10.64
CA GLU A 117 -3.88 -7.33 -10.28
C GLU A 117 -3.00 -8.46 -9.71
N MET A 118 -3.56 -9.29 -8.84
CA MET A 118 -2.86 -10.43 -8.23
C MET A 118 -2.50 -11.47 -9.28
N GLN A 119 -3.41 -11.74 -10.21
CA GLN A 119 -3.15 -12.65 -11.32
C GLN A 119 -2.06 -12.10 -12.25
N ASP A 120 -2.13 -10.82 -12.62
CA ASP A 120 -1.18 -10.18 -13.53
C ASP A 120 0.24 -10.10 -12.94
N LYS A 121 0.37 -9.84 -11.63
CA LYS A 121 1.67 -9.67 -10.97
C LYS A 121 2.26 -10.97 -10.40
N PHE A 122 1.45 -11.80 -9.79
CA PHE A 122 1.92 -12.97 -9.03
C PHE A 122 1.49 -14.30 -9.65
N GLY A 123 0.56 -14.29 -10.61
CA GLY A 123 -0.03 -15.51 -11.16
C GLY A 123 -0.90 -16.26 -10.15
N MET A 124 -1.41 -15.56 -9.14
CA MET A 124 -2.17 -16.13 -8.02
C MET A 124 -3.47 -15.37 -7.81
N SER A 125 -4.46 -16.04 -7.21
CA SER A 125 -5.65 -15.34 -6.70
C SER A 125 -5.30 -14.46 -5.50
N PHE A 126 -6.19 -13.51 -5.21
CA PHE A 126 -6.09 -12.70 -3.99
C PHE A 126 -6.00 -13.55 -2.72
N GLU A 127 -6.84 -14.58 -2.61
CA GLU A 127 -6.83 -15.49 -1.44
C GLU A 127 -5.48 -16.18 -1.26
N ALA A 128 -4.95 -16.77 -2.33
CA ALA A 128 -3.67 -17.48 -2.27
C ALA A 128 -2.55 -16.52 -1.87
N LYS A 129 -2.54 -15.31 -2.44
CA LYS A 129 -1.52 -14.31 -2.12
C LYS A 129 -1.63 -13.80 -0.69
N ALA A 130 -2.84 -13.54 -0.20
CA ALA A 130 -3.07 -13.10 1.17
C ALA A 130 -2.67 -14.19 2.18
N LYS A 131 -3.02 -15.45 1.93
CA LYS A 131 -2.60 -16.59 2.76
C LYS A 131 -1.09 -16.74 2.82
N GLU A 132 -0.41 -16.67 1.66
CA GLU A 132 1.05 -16.72 1.60
C GLU A 132 1.69 -15.56 2.37
N PHE A 133 1.21 -14.33 2.15
CA PHE A 133 1.83 -13.13 2.69
C PHE A 133 1.64 -12.97 4.21
N PHE A 134 0.44 -13.30 4.71
CA PHE A 134 0.09 -13.17 6.12
C PHE A 134 0.20 -14.50 6.89
N GLU A 135 0.62 -15.58 6.24
CA GLU A 135 0.71 -16.93 6.82
C GLU A 135 -0.63 -17.42 7.42
N LEU A 136 -1.73 -17.15 6.70
CA LEU A 136 -3.10 -17.43 7.18
C LEU A 136 -3.57 -18.86 6.87
N GLN A 137 -4.45 -19.37 7.73
CA GLN A 137 -5.21 -20.59 7.50
C GLN A 137 -6.51 -20.31 6.72
N ASP A 138 -7.17 -21.36 6.22
CA ASP A 138 -8.39 -21.23 5.41
C ASP A 138 -9.52 -20.50 6.15
N GLU A 139 -9.80 -20.82 7.41
CA GLU A 139 -10.85 -20.14 8.19
C GLU A 139 -10.57 -18.64 8.39
N SER A 140 -9.30 -18.24 8.40
CA SER A 140 -8.89 -16.85 8.57
C SER A 140 -9.05 -16.02 7.30
N ILE A 141 -9.04 -16.63 6.11
CA ILE A 141 -9.21 -15.86 4.86
C ILE A 141 -10.65 -15.36 4.69
N ASP A 142 -11.63 -16.14 5.12
CA ASP A 142 -13.03 -15.76 5.06
C ASP A 142 -13.31 -14.58 6.00
N ILE A 143 -12.73 -14.63 7.21
CA ILE A 143 -12.78 -13.51 8.18
C ILE A 143 -12.15 -12.25 7.60
N LEU A 144 -10.98 -12.38 6.96
CA LEU A 144 -10.29 -11.25 6.33
C LEU A 144 -11.17 -10.63 5.23
N LYS A 145 -11.76 -11.45 4.35
CA LYS A 145 -12.66 -10.98 3.28
C LYS A 145 -13.89 -10.29 3.82
N SER A 146 -14.55 -10.88 4.82
CA SER A 146 -15.69 -10.26 5.49
C SER A 146 -15.30 -8.96 6.17
N SER A 147 -14.09 -8.87 6.74
CA SER A 147 -13.62 -7.64 7.37
C SER A 147 -13.42 -6.53 6.32
N ILE A 148 -12.79 -6.84 5.18
CA ILE A 148 -12.64 -5.88 4.06
C ILE A 148 -14.00 -5.40 3.57
N GLU A 149 -14.98 -6.30 3.41
CA GLU A 149 -16.34 -5.94 2.95
C GLU A 149 -17.09 -5.03 3.92
N ASN A 150 -16.80 -5.14 5.23
CA ASN A 150 -17.48 -4.40 6.29
C ASN A 150 -16.75 -3.14 6.79
N ASN A 151 -15.61 -2.77 6.18
CA ASN A 151 -14.97 -1.47 6.44
C ASN A 151 -15.85 -0.33 5.87
#